data_AF-A0A7Y5DT92-F1
#
_entry.id   AF-A0A7Y5DT92-F1
#
_cell.length_a   1.000
_cell.length_b   1.000
_cell.length_c   1.000
_cell.angle_alpha   90.00
_cell.angle_beta   90.00
_cell.angle_gamma   90.00
#
_symmetry.space_group_name_H-M   'P 1'
#
loop_
_entity.id
_entity.type
_entity.pdbx_description
1 polymer ?
#
loop_
_entity_poly.entity_id
_entity_poly.type
_entity_poly.pdbx_seq_one_letter_code
_entity_poly.pdbx_strand_id
1 'polypeptide(L)'
;MNWLTDMDWGWWPIVSLRPPKDRDIDNRVLFKISPVFGGMAALLCIVLLASRHMISFTVAKVVVIYLLCCVGFFVVYKLTFAYFWNRRATRLRDGQSQQQAVA
;
A
#
# COMPACT_ATOMS: atom_id res chain seq x y z
N MET A 1 3.59 -13.50 -20.24
CA MET A 1 4.52 -13.09 -19.15
C MET A 1 4.56 -11.58 -19.09
N ASN A 2 3.89 -10.95 -18.10
CA ASN A 2 3.96 -9.50 -17.92
C ASN A 2 4.99 -9.16 -16.84
N TRP A 3 6.26 -9.04 -17.25
CA TRP A 3 7.39 -8.57 -16.42
C TRP A 3 7.06 -7.31 -15.61
N LEU A 4 6.34 -6.36 -16.22
CA LEU A 4 6.03 -5.06 -15.61
C LEU A 4 5.11 -5.14 -14.39
N THR A 5 4.26 -6.18 -14.31
CA THR A 5 3.42 -6.41 -13.11
C THR A 5 4.11 -7.25 -12.04
N ASP A 6 5.30 -7.76 -12.34
CA ASP A 6 6.16 -8.45 -11.37
C ASP A 6 7.23 -7.55 -10.77
N MET A 7 7.30 -6.29 -11.23
CA MET A 7 8.26 -5.32 -10.73
C MET A 7 7.84 -4.86 -9.33
N ASP A 8 8.66 -5.18 -8.35
CA ASP A 8 8.43 -4.93 -6.91
C ASP A 8 8.51 -3.44 -6.51
N TRP A 9 8.40 -2.53 -7.48
CA TRP A 9 8.42 -1.08 -7.27
C TRP A 9 7.27 -0.60 -6.40
N GLY A 10 6.09 -1.23 -6.50
CA GLY A 10 4.95 -0.93 -5.62
C GLY A 10 5.18 -1.29 -4.15
N TRP A 11 6.22 -2.09 -3.87
CA TRP A 11 6.61 -2.48 -2.52
C TRP A 11 7.84 -1.73 -2.02
N TRP A 12 8.52 -0.92 -2.84
CA TRP A 12 9.66 -0.11 -2.40
C TRP A 12 9.16 1.03 -1.51
N PRO A 13 9.73 1.27 -0.30
CA PRO A 13 10.97 0.70 0.27
C PRO A 13 10.78 -0.55 1.14
N ILE A 14 9.55 -1.04 1.31
CA ILE A 14 9.17 -2.10 2.26
C ILE A 14 9.02 -3.49 1.58
N VAL A 15 9.99 -3.85 0.74
CA VAL A 15 9.97 -5.09 -0.06
C VAL A 15 9.98 -6.33 0.82
N SER A 16 10.55 -6.24 2.03
CA SER A 16 10.62 -7.33 3.00
C SER A 16 9.26 -7.73 3.61
N LEU A 17 8.26 -6.84 3.56
CA LEU A 17 6.90 -7.10 4.07
C LEU A 17 5.95 -7.60 2.98
N ARG A 18 6.45 -7.84 1.76
CA ARG A 18 5.65 -8.35 0.65
C ARG A 18 5.15 -9.77 0.95
N PRO A 19 3.84 -10.04 0.89
CA PRO A 19 3.32 -11.39 0.98
C PRO A 19 3.64 -12.20 -0.29
N PRO A 20 3.74 -13.54 -0.18
CA PRO A 20 3.87 -14.43 -1.33
C PRO A 20 2.78 -14.17 -2.40
N LYS A 21 3.11 -14.34 -3.69
CA LYS A 21 2.24 -13.98 -4.84
C LYS A 21 0.90 -14.74 -4.88
N ASP A 22 0.86 -15.90 -4.24
CA ASP A 22 -0.26 -16.82 -4.08
C ASP A 22 -1.10 -16.55 -2.82
N ARG A 23 -0.67 -15.59 -1.98
CA ARG A 23 -1.36 -15.20 -0.75
C ARG A 23 -2.02 -13.84 -0.87
N ASP A 24 -3.18 -13.73 -0.24
CA ASP A 24 -3.88 -12.46 -0.07
C ASP A 24 -3.09 -11.50 0.82
N ILE A 25 -3.28 -10.19 0.60
CA ILE A 25 -2.71 -9.17 1.48
C ILE A 25 -3.52 -9.12 2.77
N ASP A 26 -2.88 -9.50 3.88
CA ASP A 26 -3.48 -9.42 5.21
C ASP A 26 -3.53 -7.96 5.72
N ASN A 27 -4.60 -7.60 6.41
CA ASN A 27 -4.80 -6.26 7.00
C ASN A 27 -3.66 -5.89 7.97
N ARG A 28 -3.00 -6.88 8.58
CA ARG A 28 -1.85 -6.70 9.47
C ARG A 28 -0.62 -6.14 8.75
N VAL A 29 -0.34 -6.63 7.55
CA VAL A 29 0.76 -6.12 6.71
C VAL A 29 0.43 -4.68 6.30
N LEU A 30 -0.83 -4.46 5.88
CA LEU A 30 -1.30 -3.13 5.51
C LEU A 30 -1.15 -2.12 6.66
N PHE A 31 -1.47 -2.52 7.89
CA PHE A 31 -1.34 -1.66 9.06
C PHE A 31 0.13 -1.30 9.37
N LYS A 32 1.08 -2.23 9.12
CA LYS A 32 2.52 -1.96 9.30
C LYS A 32 3.09 -1.00 8.27
N ILE A 33 2.63 -1.07 7.02
CA ILE A 33 3.14 -0.21 5.93
C ILE A 33 2.50 1.17 5.94
N SER A 34 1.26 1.29 6.44
CA SER A 34 0.48 2.54 6.47
C SER A 34 1.18 3.72 7.16
N PRO A 35 1.83 3.59 8.33
CA PRO A 35 2.52 4.71 8.96
C PRO A 35 3.78 5.17 8.20
N VAL A 36 4.43 4.29 7.43
CA VAL A 36 5.62 4.61 6.64
C VAL A 36 5.21 5.41 5.40
N PHE A 37 4.32 4.87 4.59
CA PHE A 37 3.84 5.56 3.38
C PHE A 37 2.92 6.74 3.70
N GLY A 38 2.05 6.60 4.69
CA GLY A 38 1.21 7.67 5.21
C GLY A 38 2.04 8.81 5.80
N GLY A 39 3.19 8.49 6.44
CA GLY A 39 4.15 9.50 6.91
C GLY A 39 4.83 10.25 5.78
N MET A 40 5.27 9.56 4.72
CA MET A 40 5.81 10.24 3.52
C MET A 40 4.76 11.14 2.86
N ALA A 41 3.51 10.67 2.74
CA ALA A 41 2.41 11.47 2.22
C ALA A 41 2.11 12.68 3.11
N ALA A 42 2.11 12.50 4.43
CA ALA A 42 1.90 13.58 5.39
C ALA A 42 3.00 14.64 5.30
N LEU A 43 4.27 14.23 5.19
CA LEU A 43 5.40 15.14 4.99
C LEU A 43 5.21 15.96 3.71
N LEU A 44 4.85 15.31 2.59
CA LEU A 44 4.57 15.99 1.33
C LEU A 44 3.44 17.01 1.48
N CYS A 45 2.32 16.61 2.11
CA CYS A 45 1.20 17.50 2.38
C CYS A 45 1.59 18.70 3.26
N ILE A 46 2.36 18.47 4.33
CA ILE A 46 2.82 19.53 5.22
C ILE A 46 3.73 20.52 4.47
N VAL A 47 4.67 20.02 3.66
CA VAL A 47 5.56 20.87 2.85
C VAL A 47 4.76 21.71 1.85
N LEU A 48 3.77 21.12 1.17
CA LEU A 48 2.91 21.83 0.23
C LEU A 48 2.01 22.88 0.90
N LEU A 49 1.47 22.57 2.08
CA LEU A 49 0.61 23.48 2.83
C LEU A 49 1.42 24.63 3.46
N ALA A 50 2.64 24.33 3.89
CA ALA A 50 3.57 25.31 4.41
C ALA A 50 4.08 26.28 3.32
N SER A 51 4.41 25.76 2.13
CA SER A 51 4.89 26.59 1.01
C SER A 51 3.83 27.57 0.50
N ARG A 52 2.55 27.25 0.69
CA ARG A 52 1.42 28.13 0.35
C ARG A 52 1.01 29.08 1.49
N HIS A 53 1.73 29.08 2.61
CA HIS A 53 1.38 29.82 3.83
C HIS A 53 -0.05 29.56 4.34
N MET A 54 -0.66 28.42 4.00
CA MET A 54 -2.06 28.12 4.34
C MET A 54 -2.24 27.54 5.74
N ILE A 55 -1.15 27.16 6.42
CA ILE A 55 -1.20 26.51 7.73
C ILE A 55 -0.13 27.09 8.66
N SER A 56 -0.55 27.43 9.88
CA SER A 56 0.36 27.65 11.01
C SER A 56 0.89 26.32 11.54
N PHE A 57 2.20 26.23 11.78
CA PHE A 57 2.84 25.05 12.37
C PHE A 57 2.43 24.88 13.82
N THR A 58 1.36 24.12 14.05
CA THR A 58 0.94 23.66 15.37
C THR A 58 1.06 22.15 15.43
N VAL A 59 1.62 21.61 16.50
CA VAL A 59 1.80 20.16 16.71
C VAL A 59 0.49 19.40 16.48
N ALA A 60 -0.63 19.93 17.00
CA ALA A 60 -1.96 19.33 16.80
C ALA A 60 -2.34 19.18 15.32
N LYS A 61 -2.10 20.21 14.49
CA LYS A 61 -2.43 20.17 13.05
C LYS A 61 -1.55 19.16 12.31
N VAL A 62 -0.27 19.09 12.65
CA VAL A 62 0.67 18.12 12.08
C VAL A 62 0.23 16.69 12.39
N VAL A 63 -0.15 16.41 13.64
CA VAL A 63 -0.66 15.09 14.06
C VAL A 63 -1.95 14.74 13.33
N VAL A 64 -2.89 15.70 13.20
CA VAL A 64 -4.16 15.46 12.48
C VAL A 64 -3.90 15.16 11.00
N ILE A 65 -3.03 15.93 10.33
CA ILE A 65 -2.66 15.67 8.92
C ILE A 65 -1.99 14.30 8.79
N TYR A 66 -1.10 13.94 9.70
CA TYR A 66 -0.45 12.64 9.71
C TYR A 66 -1.44 11.49 9.83
N LEU A 67 -2.38 11.57 10.77
CA LEU A 67 -3.42 10.55 10.95
C LEU A 67 -4.34 10.46 9.74
N LEU A 68 -4.76 11.60 9.18
CA LEU A 68 -5.59 11.64 7.96
C LEU A 68 -4.87 11.00 6.77
N CYS A 69 -3.59 11.31 6.56
CA CYS A 69 -2.79 10.70 5.50
C CYS A 69 -2.60 9.19 5.72
N CYS A 70 -2.39 8.74 6.96
CA CYS A 70 -2.28 7.30 7.27
C CYS A 70 -3.59 6.56 6.97
N VAL A 71 -4.73 7.10 7.41
CA VAL A 71 -6.05 6.48 7.17
C VAL A 71 -6.39 6.52 5.68
N GLY A 72 -6.19 7.67 5.02
CA GLY A 72 -6.42 7.83 3.59
C GLY A 72 -5.58 6.85 2.77
N PHE A 73 -4.28 6.73 3.09
CA PHE A 73 -3.40 5.76 2.44
C PHE A 73 -3.88 4.32 2.67
N PHE A 74 -4.23 3.96 3.90
CA PHE A 74 -4.75 2.63 4.24
C PHE A 74 -5.97 2.28 3.37
N VAL A 75 -6.94 3.19 3.25
CA VAL A 75 -8.17 2.97 2.48
C VAL A 75 -7.87 2.85 0.98
N VAL A 76 -7.11 3.79 0.42
CA VAL A 76 -6.78 3.79 -1.02
C VAL A 76 -5.97 2.55 -1.38
N TYR A 77 -4.98 2.18 -0.57
CA TYR A 77 -4.17 1.00 -0.80
C TYR A 77 -4.99 -0.28 -0.67
N LYS A 78 -5.90 -0.37 0.30
CA LYS A 78 -6.81 -1.51 0.43
C LYS A 78 -7.72 -1.66 -0.80
N LEU A 79 -8.29 -0.57 -1.29
CA LEU A 79 -9.22 -0.61 -2.42
C LEU A 79 -8.52 -0.86 -3.75
N THR A 80 -7.30 -0.37 -3.92
CA THR A 80 -6.54 -0.53 -5.17
C THR A 80 -5.65 -1.77 -5.08
N PHE A 81 -4.55 -1.67 -4.34
CA PHE A 81 -3.52 -2.70 -4.26
C PHE A 81 -4.05 -4.03 -3.73
N ALA A 82 -4.76 -4.05 -2.59
CA ALA A 82 -5.24 -5.32 -2.05
C ALA A 82 -6.31 -5.97 -2.94
N TYR A 83 -7.20 -5.18 -3.54
CA TYR A 83 -8.20 -5.72 -4.48
C TYR A 83 -7.55 -6.33 -5.73
N PHE A 84 -6.67 -5.59 -6.40
CA PHE A 84 -5.98 -6.09 -7.61
C PHE A 84 -5.04 -7.26 -7.29
N TRP A 85 -4.40 -7.23 -6.12
CA TRP A 85 -3.54 -8.32 -5.65
C TRP A 85 -4.34 -9.59 -5.37
N ASN A 86 -5.41 -9.51 -4.58
CA ASN A 86 -6.23 -10.69 -4.25
C ASN A 86 -6.87 -11.28 -5.51
N ARG A 87 -7.34 -10.43 -6.45
CA ARG A 87 -7.85 -10.90 -7.75
C ARG A 87 -6.80 -11.67 -8.57
N ARG A 88 -5.53 -11.26 -8.49
CA ARG A 88 -4.41 -11.97 -9.14
C ARG A 88 -4.06 -13.26 -8.40
N ALA A 89 -4.02 -13.23 -7.07
CA ALA A 89 -3.72 -14.38 -6.23
C ALA A 89 -4.72 -15.52 -6.47
N THR A 90 -6.03 -15.21 -6.58
CA THR A 90 -7.05 -16.20 -6.95
C THR A 90 -6.76 -16.85 -8.29
N ARG A 91 -6.44 -16.06 -9.33
CA ARG A 91 -6.12 -16.61 -10.68
C ARG A 91 -4.89 -17.52 -10.68
N LEU A 92 -3.89 -17.20 -9.85
CA LEU A 92 -2.68 -18.01 -9.72
C LEU A 92 -2.97 -19.34 -9.01
N ARG A 93 -3.79 -19.33 -7.95
CA ARG A 93 -4.27 -20.54 -7.27
C ARG A 93 -5.07 -21.44 -8.22
N ASP A 94 -5.97 -20.88 -9.00
CA ASP A 94 -6.79 -21.63 -9.95
C ASP A 94 -5.92 -22.26 -11.06
N GLY A 95 -4.93 -21.52 -11.58
CA GLY A 95 -3.98 -22.02 -12.57
C GLY A 95 -3.06 -23.12 -12.05
N GLN A 96 -2.56 -23.02 -10.81
CA GLN A 96 -1.74 -24.06 -10.19
C GLN A 96 -2.54 -25.34 -9.90
N SER A 97 -3.80 -25.20 -9.46
CA SER A 97 -4.69 -26.34 -9.20
C SER A 97 -4.99 -27.12 -10.49
N GLN A 98 -5.18 -26.42 -11.61
CA GLN A 98 -5.35 -27.06 -12.93
C GLN A 98 -4.09 -27.78 -13.40
N GLN A 99 -2.90 -27.20 -13.18
CA GLN A 99 -1.63 -27.85 -13.55
C GLN A 99 -1.36 -29.12 -12.73
N GLN A 100 -1.75 -29.15 -11.45
CA GLN A 100 -1.63 -30.34 -10.61
C GLN A 100 -2.69 -31.41 -10.92
N ALA A 101 -3.85 -31.05 -11.45
CA ALA A 101 -4.89 -32.02 -11.82
C ALA A 101 -4.64 -32.72 -13.17
N VAL A 102 -3.72 -32.19 -13.98
CA VAL A 102 -3.35 -32.71 -15.32
C VAL A 102 -2.01 -33.47 -15.29
N ALA A 103 -1.27 -33.42 -14.18
CA ALA A 103 -0.03 -34.15 -13.93
C ALA A 103 -0.29 -35.46 -13.19
#